data_AF-A0AAD8U7L5-F1
#
_entry.id   AF-A0AAD8U7L5-F1
#
_cell.length_a   1.000
_cell.length_b   1.000
_cell.length_c   1.000
_cell.angle_alpha   90.00
_cell.angle_beta   90.00
_cell.angle_gamma   90.00
#
_symmetry.space_group_name_H-M   'P 1'
#
loop_
_entity.id
_entity.type
_entity.pdbx_description
1 polymer ?
#
loop_
_entity_poly.entity_id
_entity_poly.type
_entity_poly.pdbx_seq_one_letter_code
_entity_poly.pdbx_strand_id
1 'polypeptide(L)'
;ITQRVERAQQTFTITDLPPELHHIIIDFLDPIDSTCLGLASRYFYTLHRRRHGNVHLATGRPRPNDQEWAWRSASALSVVKSINTTTATATTAADDTPLANERPISYPQPMPLFRCEKCGLERCELQRHIRDWFPRDHDYCTISGKYMRLGSHREEAGFCYRRSPRKPSLCGKHH
;
A
#
# COMPACT_ATOMS: atom_id res chain seq x y z
N ILE A 1 19.29 -45.11 23.33
CA ILE A 1 18.53 -43.95 23.85
C ILE A 1 18.90 -42.76 22.97
N THR A 2 18.13 -42.53 21.91
CA THR A 2 18.39 -41.53 20.88
C THR A 2 17.74 -40.21 21.30
N GLN A 3 18.54 -39.22 21.67
CA GLN A 3 18.05 -37.84 21.84
C GLN A 3 17.66 -37.29 20.47
N ARG A 4 16.36 -37.26 20.19
CA ARG A 4 15.77 -36.29 19.26
C ARG A 4 15.99 -34.91 19.87
N VAL A 5 17.02 -34.22 19.40
CA VAL A 5 17.18 -32.78 19.65
C VAL A 5 16.08 -32.09 18.85
N GLU A 6 14.94 -31.85 19.49
CA GLU A 6 13.95 -30.89 19.02
C GLU A 6 14.61 -29.52 19.02
N ARG A 7 15.10 -29.12 17.85
CA ARG A 7 15.63 -27.79 17.60
C ARG A 7 14.45 -26.83 17.63
N ALA A 8 14.07 -26.38 18.83
CA ALA A 8 13.12 -25.28 18.99
C ALA A 8 13.64 -24.12 18.14
N GLN A 9 12.91 -23.80 17.07
CA GLN A 9 13.23 -22.65 16.23
C GLN A 9 13.12 -21.43 17.14
N GLN A 10 14.26 -20.85 17.51
CA GLN A 10 14.29 -19.60 18.26
C GLN A 10 13.60 -18.56 17.37
N THR A 11 12.36 -18.22 17.71
CA THR A 11 11.60 -17.18 17.02
C THR A 11 12.16 -15.85 17.49
N PHE A 12 13.19 -15.36 16.81
CA PHE A 12 13.66 -14.00 17.00
C PHE A 12 12.58 -13.05 16.50
N THR A 13 12.13 -12.17 17.38
CA THR A 13 11.18 -11.13 17.07
C THR A 13 11.90 -9.89 16.59
N ILE A 14 11.20 -9.00 15.89
CA ILE A 14 11.79 -7.74 15.43
C ILE A 14 12.33 -6.90 16.60
N THR A 15 11.82 -7.07 17.82
CA THR A 15 12.28 -6.34 19.01
C THR A 15 13.61 -6.83 19.58
N ASP A 16 14.06 -8.02 19.17
CA ASP A 16 15.34 -8.60 19.62
C ASP A 16 16.53 -8.06 18.81
N LEU A 17 16.27 -7.26 17.77
CA LEU A 17 17.31 -6.62 17.00
C LEU A 17 18.01 -5.52 17.82
N PRO A 18 19.31 -5.26 17.55
CA PRO A 18 19.99 -4.11 18.11
C PRO A 18 19.23 -2.80 17.82
N PRO A 19 19.17 -1.85 18.77
CA PRO A 19 18.46 -0.59 18.61
C PRO A 19 18.86 0.20 17.36
N GLU A 20 20.10 0.09 16.91
CA GLU A 20 20.63 0.73 15.70
C GLU A 20 19.84 0.29 14.47
N LEU A 21 19.53 -1.00 14.37
CA LEU A 21 18.74 -1.54 13.27
C LEU A 21 17.30 -1.04 13.32
N HIS A 22 16.72 -0.87 14.52
CA HIS A 22 15.38 -0.28 14.64
C HIS A 22 15.31 1.13 14.06
N HIS A 23 16.33 1.96 14.31
CA HIS A 23 16.38 3.32 13.76
C HIS A 23 16.50 3.29 12.24
N ILE A 24 17.40 2.45 11.72
CA ILE A 24 17.59 2.27 10.27
C ILE A 24 16.29 1.80 9.60
N ILE A 25 15.57 0.83 10.18
CA ILE A 25 14.29 0.36 9.65
C ILE A 25 13.30 1.52 9.56
N ILE A 26 13.14 2.31 10.62
CA ILE A 26 12.21 3.45 10.64
C ILE A 26 12.57 4.54 9.63
N ASP A 27 13.86 4.69 9.30
CA ASP A 27 14.35 5.64 8.29
C ASP A 27 14.00 5.24 6.86
N PHE A 28 13.96 3.93 6.59
CA PHE A 28 13.59 3.41 5.27
C PHE A 28 12.07 3.32 5.05
N LEU A 29 11.27 3.40 6.11
CA LEU A 29 9.82 3.32 6.00
C LEU A 29 9.18 4.67 5.66
N ASP A 30 8.25 4.64 4.72
CA ASP A 30 7.34 5.75 4.46
C ASP A 30 6.60 6.15 5.75
N PRO A 31 6.20 7.43 5.92
CA PRO A 31 5.48 7.88 7.12
C PRO A 31 4.22 7.07 7.43
N ILE A 32 3.53 6.58 6.39
CA ILE A 32 2.33 5.73 6.53
C ILE A 32 2.70 4.36 7.13
N ASP A 33 3.72 3.71 6.59
CA ASP A 33 4.14 2.38 7.03
C ASP A 33 4.82 2.44 8.39
N SER A 34 5.60 3.49 8.64
CA SER A 34 6.20 3.79 9.94
C SER A 34 5.13 4.05 11.01
N THR A 35 4.04 4.75 10.67
CA THR A 35 2.88 4.89 11.57
C THR A 35 2.24 3.54 11.86
N CYS A 36 2.09 2.69 10.84
CA CYS A 36 1.51 1.36 11.02
C CYS A 36 2.36 0.48 11.95
N LEU A 37 3.69 0.47 11.74
CA LEU A 37 4.62 -0.25 12.62
C LEU A 37 4.63 0.34 14.04
N GLY A 38 4.57 1.66 14.15
CA GLY A 38 4.48 2.35 15.43
C GLY A 38 3.22 1.99 16.20
N LEU A 39 2.08 1.85 15.54
CA LEU A 39 0.82 1.49 16.20
C LEU A 39 0.72 0.00 16.57
N ALA A 40 1.58 -0.86 16.00
CA ALA A 40 1.70 -2.26 16.40
C ALA A 40 2.46 -2.46 17.72
N SER A 41 3.34 -1.51 18.12
CA SER A 41 4.13 -1.64 19.34
C SER A 41 4.50 -0.29 19.95
N ARG A 42 4.36 -0.18 21.28
CA ARG A 42 4.70 1.03 22.03
C ARG A 42 6.16 1.47 21.83
N TYR A 43 7.10 0.53 21.69
CA TYR A 43 8.50 0.84 21.45
C TYR A 43 8.68 1.55 20.09
N PHE A 44 8.19 0.94 19.01
CA PHE A 44 8.27 1.52 17.67
C PHE A 44 7.45 2.81 17.54
N TYR A 45 6.37 2.97 18.30
CA TYR A 45 5.63 4.22 18.37
C TYR A 45 6.53 5.39 18.79
N THR A 46 7.34 5.20 19.85
CA THR A 46 8.23 6.26 20.32
C THR A 46 9.30 6.61 19.28
N LEU A 47 9.79 5.61 18.55
CA LEU A 47 10.80 5.80 17.52
C LEU A 47 10.23 6.52 16.29
N HIS A 48 9.06 6.08 15.80
CA HIS A 48 8.30 6.75 14.76
C HIS A 48 8.01 8.22 15.13
N ARG A 49 7.53 8.47 16.35
CA ARG A 49 7.24 9.84 16.83
C ARG A 49 8.47 10.74 16.87
N ARG A 50 9.65 10.19 17.13
CA ARG A 50 10.92 10.94 17.10
C ARG A 50 11.37 11.28 15.68
N ARG A 51 11.14 10.40 14.69
CA ARG A 51 11.61 10.60 13.31
C ARG A 51 10.59 11.35 12.44
N HIS A 52 9.35 10.88 12.41
CA HIS A 52 8.30 11.37 11.50
C HIS A 52 7.32 12.36 12.17
N GLY A 53 7.33 12.48 13.50
CA GLY A 53 6.50 13.43 14.23
C GLY A 53 5.02 13.08 14.23
N ASN A 54 4.17 14.00 13.77
CA ASN A 54 2.72 13.80 13.67
C ASN A 54 2.32 13.63 12.20
N VAL A 55 1.73 12.47 11.88
CA VAL A 55 1.27 12.14 10.53
C VAL A 55 -0.23 12.35 10.45
N HIS A 56 -0.67 13.18 9.51
CA HIS A 56 -2.09 13.44 9.30
C HIS A 56 -2.77 12.21 8.68
N LEU A 57 -4.04 12.00 9.03
CA LEU A 57 -4.84 10.89 8.48
C LEU A 57 -5.05 10.99 6.97
N ALA A 58 -5.05 12.22 6.43
CA ALA A 58 -5.10 12.50 5.00
C ALA A 58 -3.73 12.39 4.30
N THR A 59 -2.65 12.10 5.02
CA THR A 59 -1.33 11.91 4.42
C THR A 59 -1.40 10.72 3.47
N GLY A 60 -1.12 10.99 2.19
CA GLY A 60 -0.94 9.98 1.16
C GLY A 60 0.52 9.71 0.86
N ARG A 61 0.82 8.60 0.19
CA ARG A 61 2.18 8.37 -0.31
C ARG A 61 2.56 9.45 -1.33
N PRO A 62 3.73 10.10 -1.18
CA PRO A 62 4.20 11.06 -2.17
C PRO A 62 4.53 10.33 -3.49
N ARG A 63 4.13 10.92 -4.63
CA ARG A 63 4.66 10.54 -5.94
C ARG A 63 5.90 11.40 -6.26
N PRO A 64 6.95 10.87 -6.91
CA PRO A 64 7.22 9.48 -7.30
C PRO A 64 8.17 8.79 -6.31
N ASN A 65 7.82 7.61 -5.82
CA ASN A 65 8.69 6.83 -4.91
C ASN A 65 9.76 6.08 -5.74
N ASP A 66 11.02 6.06 -5.31
CA ASP A 66 12.12 5.35 -5.99
C ASP A 66 11.83 3.84 -6.14
N GLN A 67 11.05 3.28 -5.22
CA GLN A 67 10.52 1.92 -5.39
C GLN A 67 9.58 1.82 -6.60
N GLU A 68 8.68 2.80 -6.82
CA GLU A 68 7.83 2.86 -8.02
C GLU A 68 8.67 2.86 -9.31
N TRP A 69 9.85 3.50 -9.30
CA TRP A 69 10.79 3.47 -10.44
C TRP A 69 11.52 2.13 -10.57
N ALA A 70 12.01 1.56 -9.47
CA ALA A 70 12.74 0.28 -9.49
C ALA A 70 11.84 -0.88 -10.00
N TRP A 71 10.58 -0.90 -9.58
CA TRP A 71 9.60 -1.89 -10.04
C TRP A 71 9.21 -1.68 -11.52
N ARG A 72 9.16 -0.44 -12.02
CA ARG A 72 8.95 -0.15 -13.46
C ARG A 72 10.07 -0.73 -14.30
N SER A 73 11.33 -0.53 -13.90
CA SER A 73 12.50 -1.05 -14.61
C SER A 73 12.59 -2.58 -14.55
N ALA A 74 12.31 -3.18 -13.39
CA ALA A 74 12.32 -4.63 -13.22
C ALA A 74 11.20 -5.32 -14.03
N SER A 75 9.99 -4.75 -14.04
CA SER A 75 8.84 -5.31 -14.77
C SER A 75 9.00 -5.20 -16.29
N ALA A 76 9.64 -4.13 -16.79
CA ALA A 76 9.97 -4.00 -18.21
C ALA A 76 10.96 -5.09 -18.67
N LEU A 77 11.92 -5.47 -17.83
CA LEU A 77 12.88 -6.52 -18.13
C LEU A 77 12.26 -7.93 -18.11
N SER A 78 11.26 -8.18 -17.26
CA SER A 78 10.52 -9.44 -17.25
C SER A 78 9.70 -9.65 -18.53
N VAL A 79 9.09 -8.60 -19.07
CA VAL A 79 8.36 -8.66 -20.35
C VAL A 79 9.30 -8.95 -21.52
N VAL A 80 10.47 -8.30 -21.57
CA VAL A 80 11.46 -8.52 -22.65
C VAL A 80 12.08 -9.93 -22.58
N LYS A 81 12.30 -10.46 -21.37
CA LYS A 81 12.84 -11.82 -21.20
C LYS A 81 11.88 -12.90 -21.70
N SER A 82 10.56 -12.71 -21.56
CA SER A 82 9.56 -13.63 -22.10
C SER A 82 9.44 -13.57 -23.63
N ILE A 83 9.80 -12.46 -24.27
CA ILE A 83 9.79 -12.34 -25.74
C ILE A 83 11.00 -13.06 -26.36
N ASN A 84 12.16 -12.99 -25.70
CA ASN A 84 13.42 -13.53 -26.27
C ASN A 84 13.62 -15.04 -26.03
N THR A 85 12.77 -15.69 -25.23
CA THR A 85 12.95 -17.13 -24.89
C THR A 85 12.18 -18.08 -25.81
N THR A 86 11.37 -17.55 -26.76
CA THR A 86 10.58 -18.38 -27.68
C THR A 86 11.19 -18.47 -29.10
N THR A 87 12.37 -17.90 -29.33
CA THR A 87 13.05 -17.97 -30.62
C THR A 87 14.40 -18.65 -30.50
N ALA A 88 14.39 -19.88 -29.98
CA ALA A 88 15.47 -20.82 -30.22
C ALA A 88 14.86 -22.19 -30.54
N THR A 89 15.24 -22.73 -31.70
CA THR A 89 15.00 -24.09 -32.23
C THR A 89 13.61 -24.44 -32.77
N ALA A 90 13.39 -24.29 -34.08
CA ALA A 90 13.45 -25.41 -35.06
C ALA A 90 12.92 -24.99 -36.46
N THR A 91 13.75 -25.28 -37.46
CA THR A 91 13.61 -25.05 -38.91
C THR A 91 12.71 -26.09 -39.59
N THR A 92 11.80 -25.70 -40.50
CA THR A 92 11.64 -26.25 -41.88
C THR A 92 10.50 -25.60 -42.71
N ALA A 93 10.87 -25.19 -43.93
CA ALA A 93 10.15 -25.18 -45.22
C ALA A 93 8.84 -24.35 -45.47
N ALA A 94 9.03 -23.29 -46.27
CA ALA A 94 8.23 -22.73 -47.39
C ALA A 94 6.69 -22.97 -47.49
N ASP A 95 5.91 -21.88 -47.56
CA ASP A 95 5.11 -21.51 -48.76
C ASP A 95 4.50 -20.08 -48.65
N ASP A 96 4.07 -19.55 -49.79
CA ASP A 96 3.95 -18.16 -50.23
C ASP A 96 2.85 -17.19 -49.68
N THR A 97 3.17 -15.89 -49.81
CA THR A 97 2.31 -14.68 -50.03
C THR A 97 1.76 -13.87 -48.82
N PRO A 98 1.91 -12.52 -48.81
CA PRO A 98 1.54 -11.64 -47.69
C PRO A 98 0.18 -10.95 -47.91
N LEU A 99 -0.65 -10.90 -46.87
CA LEU A 99 -1.71 -9.89 -46.80
C LEU A 99 -1.93 -9.46 -45.34
N ALA A 100 -1.67 -8.17 -45.13
CA ALA A 100 -1.87 -7.44 -43.90
C ALA A 100 -3.25 -7.74 -43.29
N ASN A 101 -3.24 -8.35 -42.12
CA ASN A 101 -4.38 -8.33 -41.22
C ASN A 101 -3.84 -8.03 -39.83
N GLU A 102 -3.48 -6.76 -39.62
CA GLU A 102 -3.17 -6.23 -38.31
C GLU A 102 -4.44 -6.26 -37.46
N ARG A 103 -4.73 -7.44 -36.92
CA ARG A 103 -5.56 -7.51 -35.71
C ARG A 103 -4.81 -6.70 -34.67
N PRO A 104 -5.42 -5.65 -34.07
CA PRO A 104 -4.82 -5.03 -32.92
C PRO A 104 -4.70 -6.14 -31.88
N ILE A 105 -3.47 -6.57 -31.62
CA ILE A 105 -3.16 -7.47 -30.53
C ILE A 105 -3.73 -6.75 -29.31
N SER A 106 -4.84 -7.25 -28.79
CA SER A 106 -5.40 -6.78 -27.55
C SER A 106 -4.38 -7.10 -26.49
N TYR A 107 -3.47 -6.15 -26.25
CA TYR A 107 -2.51 -6.22 -25.17
C TYR A 107 -3.31 -6.59 -23.92
N PRO A 108 -3.00 -7.69 -23.22
CA PRO A 108 -3.44 -7.82 -21.85
C PRO A 108 -2.91 -6.58 -21.17
N GLN A 109 -3.80 -5.64 -20.84
CA GLN A 109 -3.42 -4.44 -20.12
C GLN A 109 -2.67 -4.93 -18.89
N PRO A 110 -1.38 -4.57 -18.70
CA PRO A 110 -0.64 -5.03 -17.55
C PRO A 110 -1.47 -4.62 -16.32
N MET A 111 -1.79 -5.60 -15.46
CA MET A 111 -2.40 -5.35 -14.16
C MET A 111 -1.71 -4.13 -13.56
N PRO A 112 -2.45 -3.10 -13.08
CA PRO A 112 -1.79 -1.96 -12.48
C PRO A 112 -1.09 -2.46 -11.21
N LEU A 113 0.20 -2.76 -11.32
CA LEU A 113 1.12 -3.20 -10.26
C LEU A 113 1.35 -2.09 -9.20
N PHE A 114 0.58 -1.01 -9.26
CA PHE A 114 0.67 0.20 -8.43
C PHE A 114 -0.38 0.21 -7.33
N ARG A 115 -0.88 -0.97 -6.95
CA ARG A 115 -1.92 -1.12 -5.96
C ARG A 115 -1.29 -1.41 -4.61
N CYS A 116 -1.61 -0.60 -3.60
CA CYS A 116 -1.22 -0.94 -2.23
C CYS A 116 -1.77 -2.32 -1.86
N GLU A 117 -0.91 -3.23 -1.39
CA GLU A 117 -1.32 -4.58 -0.96
C GLU A 117 -2.32 -4.54 0.22
N LYS A 118 -2.24 -3.50 1.06
CA LYS A 118 -3.12 -3.34 2.20
C LYS A 118 -4.50 -2.82 1.82
N CYS A 119 -4.57 -1.75 1.04
CA CYS A 119 -5.84 -1.05 0.79
C CYS A 119 -6.36 -1.17 -0.64
N GLY A 120 -5.63 -1.85 -1.52
CA GLY A 120 -6.10 -2.11 -2.87
C GLY A 120 -6.20 -0.85 -3.74
N LEU A 121 -5.54 0.26 -3.44
CA LEU A 121 -5.68 1.51 -4.21
C LEU A 121 -4.33 2.13 -4.55
N GLU A 122 -4.30 2.90 -5.64
CA GLU A 122 -3.08 3.54 -6.15
C GLU A 122 -2.66 4.76 -5.34
N ARG A 123 -3.61 5.39 -4.64
CA ARG A 123 -3.38 6.50 -3.72
C ARG A 123 -3.90 6.11 -2.35
N CYS A 124 -3.02 5.45 -1.60
CA CYS A 124 -3.33 5.11 -0.23
C CYS A 124 -3.11 6.33 0.68
N GLU A 125 -4.07 6.54 1.59
CA GLU A 125 -3.99 7.53 2.67
C GLU A 125 -3.87 6.77 3.99
N LEU A 126 -3.21 7.38 4.97
CA LEU A 126 -3.03 6.78 6.29
C LEU A 126 -4.36 6.31 6.90
N GLN A 127 -5.42 7.13 6.80
CA GLN A 127 -6.76 6.76 7.29
C GLN A 127 -7.19 5.38 6.78
N ARG A 128 -7.02 5.11 5.49
CA ARG A 128 -7.46 3.84 4.91
C ARG A 128 -6.63 2.66 5.43
N HIS A 129 -5.36 2.88 5.76
CA HIS A 129 -4.50 1.84 6.34
C HIS A 129 -4.88 1.50 7.77
N ILE A 130 -5.30 2.48 8.55
CA ILE A 130 -5.64 2.25 9.96
C ILE A 130 -7.15 1.99 10.16
N ARG A 131 -7.93 1.88 9.08
CA ARG A 131 -9.39 1.73 9.13
C ARG A 131 -9.85 0.61 10.05
N ASP A 132 -9.19 -0.54 9.97
CA ASP A 132 -9.55 -1.75 10.72
C ASP A 132 -9.25 -1.63 12.22
N TRP A 133 -8.48 -0.62 12.64
CA TRP A 133 -8.21 -0.33 14.05
C TRP A 133 -9.29 0.51 14.70
N PHE A 134 -10.20 1.09 13.90
CA PHE A 134 -11.35 1.81 14.41
C PHE A 134 -12.59 0.90 14.42
N PRO A 135 -13.49 1.05 15.40
CA PRO A 135 -14.72 0.29 15.41
C PRO A 135 -15.61 0.64 14.20
N ARG A 136 -16.50 -0.29 13.84
CA ARG A 136 -17.36 -0.17 12.65
C ARG A 136 -18.35 0.98 12.70
N ASP A 137 -18.65 1.50 13.89
CA ASP A 137 -19.51 2.66 14.10
C ASP A 137 -18.78 4.00 13.89
N HIS A 138 -17.51 3.98 13.49
CA HIS A 138 -16.77 5.17 13.11
C HIS A 138 -16.60 5.20 11.59
N ASP A 139 -16.51 6.38 10.99
CA ASP A 139 -16.09 6.56 9.59
C ASP A 139 -15.19 7.78 9.47
N TYR A 140 -14.32 7.76 8.46
CA TYR A 140 -13.39 8.85 8.24
C TYR A 140 -14.12 10.03 7.60
N CYS A 141 -14.09 11.18 8.28
CA CYS A 141 -14.64 12.42 7.74
C CYS A 141 -13.55 13.24 7.05
N THR A 142 -13.68 13.41 5.73
CA THR A 142 -12.76 14.23 4.92
C THR A 142 -12.78 15.71 5.28
N ILE A 143 -13.87 16.19 5.89
CA ILE A 143 -14.04 17.59 6.28
C ILE A 143 -13.36 17.90 7.61
N SER A 144 -13.56 17.05 8.61
CA SER A 144 -12.92 17.24 9.92
C SER A 144 -11.52 16.65 9.97
N GLY A 145 -11.15 15.80 9.01
CA GLY A 145 -9.87 15.08 8.97
C GLY A 145 -9.72 14.05 10.10
N LYS A 146 -10.83 13.48 10.59
CA LYS A 146 -10.86 12.59 11.76
C LYS A 146 -11.84 11.44 11.56
N TYR A 147 -11.60 10.32 12.26
CA TYR A 147 -12.62 9.30 12.48
C TYR A 147 -13.68 9.84 13.43
N MET A 148 -14.92 9.92 12.93
CA MET A 148 -16.07 10.35 13.71
C MET A 148 -17.04 9.19 13.85
N ARG A 149 -17.77 9.16 14.96
CA ARG A 149 -18.87 8.22 15.15
C ARG A 149 -19.93 8.51 14.09
N LEU A 150 -20.44 7.47 13.44
CA LEU A 150 -21.62 7.56 12.60
C LEU A 150 -22.76 8.06 13.48
N GLY A 151 -23.33 9.20 13.10
CA GLY A 151 -24.55 9.69 13.74
C GLY A 151 -25.68 8.67 13.59
N SER A 152 -26.65 8.74 14.50
CA SER A 152 -27.86 7.90 14.48
C SER A 152 -28.69 8.07 13.19
N HIS A 153 -28.46 9.14 12.43
CA HIS A 153 -29.12 9.42 11.16
C HIS A 153 -28.42 8.64 10.02
N ARG A 154 -28.74 7.35 9.90
CA ARG A 154 -28.07 6.41 8.99
C ARG A 154 -28.33 6.64 7.49
N GLU A 155 -29.20 7.55 7.06
CA GLU A 155 -29.93 7.27 5.81
C GLU A 155 -29.96 8.30 4.66
N GLU A 156 -29.42 9.52 4.71
CA GLU A 156 -29.62 10.44 3.55
C GLU A 156 -28.39 11.04 2.87
N ALA A 157 -27.23 11.14 3.53
CA ALA A 157 -26.04 11.71 2.90
C ALA A 157 -24.93 10.67 2.75
N GLY A 158 -24.80 10.13 1.53
CA GLY A 158 -23.68 9.24 1.17
C GLY A 158 -22.30 9.91 1.28
N PHE A 159 -22.24 11.24 1.30
CA PHE A 159 -21.01 12.03 1.33
C PHE A 159 -20.96 13.00 2.52
N CYS A 160 -19.74 13.31 2.98
CA CYS A 160 -19.51 14.37 3.97
C CYS A 160 -19.71 15.74 3.33
N TYR A 161 -20.47 16.64 3.97
CA TYR A 161 -20.64 18.04 3.54
C TYR A 161 -20.45 19.00 4.72
N ARG A 162 -20.03 20.23 4.43
CA ARG A 162 -19.78 21.25 5.46
C ARG A 162 -21.12 21.75 5.99
N ARG A 163 -21.33 21.69 7.31
CA ARG A 163 -22.58 22.15 7.95
C ARG A 163 -22.73 23.67 7.90
N SER A 164 -21.62 24.40 8.04
CA SER A 164 -21.62 25.85 8.07
C SER A 164 -20.37 26.42 7.39
N PRO A 165 -20.50 27.44 6.52
CA PRO A 165 -19.36 28.16 5.95
C PRO A 165 -18.44 28.80 7.02
N ARG A 166 -18.99 29.17 8.18
CA ARG A 166 -18.23 29.80 9.28
C ARG A 166 -17.42 28.82 10.11
N LYS A 167 -17.73 27.52 10.05
CA LYS A 167 -17.06 26.47 10.83
C LYS A 167 -16.65 25.32 9.91
N PRO A 168 -15.50 25.44 9.22
CA PRO A 168 -15.14 24.52 8.13
C PRO A 168 -14.86 23.08 8.58
N SER A 169 -14.59 22.85 9.87
CA SER A 169 -14.36 21.52 10.44
C SER A 169 -15.64 20.78 10.86
N LEU A 170 -16.81 21.45 10.86
CA LEU A 170 -18.08 20.83 11.23
C LEU A 170 -18.71 20.15 10.01
N CYS A 171 -18.75 18.83 10.03
CA CYS A 171 -19.45 18.02 9.05
C CYS A 171 -20.93 17.89 9.40
N GLY A 172 -21.83 18.09 8.44
CA GLY A 172 -23.27 17.90 8.62
C GLY A 172 -23.70 16.43 8.74
N LYS A 173 -22.90 15.51 8.19
CA LYS A 173 -23.16 14.05 8.25
C LYS A 173 -22.91 13.43 9.64
N HIS A 174 -21.98 14.00 10.39
CA HIS A 174 -21.43 13.39 11.62
C HIS A 174 -21.74 14.19 12.89
N HIS A 175 -22.66 15.15 12.82
CA HIS A 175 -23.10 16.02 13.92
C HIS A 175 -24.59 15.83 14.16
#